data_AF-A0A8H7PZJ7-F1
#
_entry.id   AF-A0A8H7PZJ7-F1
#
_cell.length_a   1.000
_cell.length_b   1.000
_cell.length_c   1.000
_cell.angle_alpha   90.00
_cell.angle_beta   90.00
_cell.angle_gamma   90.00
#
_symmetry.space_group_name_H-M   'P 1'
#
loop_
_entity.id
_entity.type
_entity.pdbx_description
1 polymer ?
#
loop_
_entity_poly.entity_id
_entity_poly.type
_entity_poly.pdbx_seq_one_letter_code
_entity_poly.pdbx_strand_id
1 'polypeptide(L)'
;MSCQACSGCYTGGGCSTKRSTSDRKGSTKLETLITKAQTTNSNESTDHHIITTIVSIISNDVYASQMALFQMYESLPVNQFLEIIRSCHDHQLAGPHLAWLWEYTKGDAQAVYRLLVDGATEDEKNQLWDHLDDHVELHQAFGGADVVNKTKR
;
A
#
# COMPACT_ATOMS: atom_id res chain seq x y z
N MET A 1 -39.89 6.61 -50.10
CA MET A 1 -38.93 6.01 -49.15
C MET A 1 -38.49 7.14 -48.21
N SER A 2 -39.20 7.48 -47.12
CA SER A 2 -39.30 6.81 -45.80
C SER A 2 -37.91 6.54 -45.20
N CYS A 3 -37.44 7.05 -44.05
CA CYS A 3 -37.95 7.87 -42.93
C CYS A 3 -36.74 8.66 -42.38
N GLN A 4 -36.80 9.97 -42.11
CA GLN A 4 -37.24 10.63 -40.87
C GLN A 4 -36.47 10.25 -39.58
N ALA A 5 -36.06 11.30 -38.87
CA ALA A 5 -35.36 11.31 -37.59
C ALA A 5 -36.20 10.74 -36.42
N CYS A 6 -35.50 10.10 -35.46
CA CYS A 6 -35.87 10.02 -34.05
C CYS A 6 -34.67 10.62 -33.28
N SER A 7 -34.71 11.68 -32.47
CA SER A 7 -35.63 12.10 -31.39
C SER A 7 -35.72 11.09 -30.22
N GLY A 8 -35.29 11.52 -29.02
CA GLY A 8 -35.36 10.80 -27.73
C GLY A 8 -34.20 9.83 -27.51
N CYS A 9 -33.45 9.82 -26.41
CA CYS A 9 -33.92 9.90 -25.03
C CYS A 9 -32.92 10.65 -24.12
N TYR A 10 -33.34 11.80 -23.59
CA TYR A 10 -32.89 12.29 -22.29
C TYR A 10 -34.04 12.05 -21.33
N THR A 11 -33.97 10.98 -20.52
CA THR A 11 -34.59 10.89 -19.19
C THR A 11 -33.99 9.69 -18.42
N GLY A 12 -33.24 10.01 -17.36
CA GLY A 12 -33.20 9.29 -16.09
C GLY A 12 -32.85 7.80 -16.08
N GLY A 13 -31.57 7.50 -15.82
CA GLY A 13 -31.12 6.16 -15.41
C GLY A 13 -29.61 6.13 -15.35
N GLY A 14 -29.05 6.24 -14.14
CA GLY A 14 -27.64 6.47 -13.84
C GLY A 14 -26.63 5.91 -14.83
N CYS A 15 -25.65 6.75 -15.19
CA CYS A 15 -24.37 6.32 -15.72
C CYS A 15 -23.90 5.13 -14.88
N SER A 16 -24.02 3.93 -15.44
CA SER A 16 -23.46 2.72 -14.86
C SER A 16 -21.96 2.86 -14.99
N THR A 17 -21.35 3.55 -14.04
CA THR A 17 -20.05 3.11 -13.55
C THR A 17 -20.30 1.69 -13.08
N LYS A 18 -20.04 0.72 -13.95
CA LYS A 18 -19.74 -0.63 -13.50
C LYS A 18 -18.63 -0.43 -12.48
N ARG A 19 -19.00 -0.42 -11.19
CA ARG A 19 -18.10 -0.77 -10.09
C ARG A 19 -17.55 -2.12 -10.52
N SER A 20 -16.39 -2.07 -11.17
CA SER A 20 -15.58 -3.26 -11.34
C SER A 20 -15.16 -3.61 -9.94
N THR A 21 -15.93 -4.51 -9.34
CA THR A 21 -15.44 -5.51 -8.40
C THR A 21 -14.15 -6.08 -8.96
N SER A 22 -13.01 -5.52 -8.58
CA SER A 22 -11.71 -6.14 -8.80
C SER A 22 -10.76 -5.75 -7.68
N ASP A 23 -11.00 -6.31 -6.49
CA ASP A 23 -10.05 -6.38 -5.36
C ASP A 23 -8.82 -7.25 -5.67
N ARG A 24 -8.35 -7.25 -6.93
CA ARG A 24 -7.16 -7.95 -7.41
C ARG A 24 -6.33 -7.15 -8.43
N LYS A 25 -6.73 -5.92 -8.79
CA LYS A 25 -5.94 -5.05 -9.71
C LYS A 25 -4.74 -4.37 -9.05
N GLY A 26 -4.70 -4.29 -7.71
CA GLY A 26 -3.61 -3.66 -6.97
C GLY A 26 -2.31 -4.45 -7.07
N SER A 27 -2.39 -5.77 -6.93
CA SER A 27 -1.23 -6.68 -6.91
C SER A 27 -0.45 -6.66 -8.23
N THR A 28 -1.14 -6.76 -9.38
CA THR A 28 -0.48 -6.69 -10.70
C THR A 28 0.07 -5.31 -11.02
N LYS A 29 -0.57 -4.24 -10.50
CA LYS A 29 -0.08 -2.87 -10.67
C LYS A 29 1.20 -2.63 -9.88
N LEU A 30 1.27 -3.08 -8.62
CA LEU A 30 2.45 -2.94 -7.78
C LEU A 30 3.65 -3.71 -8.34
N GLU A 31 3.48 -4.97 -8.72
CA GLU A 31 4.56 -5.77 -9.31
C GLU A 31 5.13 -5.14 -10.59
N THR A 32 4.24 -4.57 -11.42
CA THR A 32 4.65 -3.82 -12.62
C THR A 32 5.47 -2.58 -12.25
N LEU A 33 5.11 -1.87 -11.18
CA LEU A 33 5.84 -0.68 -10.72
C LEU A 33 7.20 -1.05 -10.12
N ILE A 34 7.28 -2.13 -9.33
CA ILE A 34 8.54 -2.65 -8.78
C ILE A 34 9.48 -3.02 -9.94
N THR A 35 8.98 -3.78 -10.91
CA THR A 35 9.77 -4.17 -12.10
C THR A 35 10.27 -2.95 -12.85
N LYS A 36 9.41 -1.93 -13.04
CA LYS A 36 9.80 -0.67 -13.68
C LYS A 36 10.90 0.06 -12.90
N ALA A 37 10.76 0.17 -11.58
CA ALA A 37 11.76 0.80 -10.72
C ALA A 37 13.13 0.10 -10.81
N GLN A 38 13.16 -1.23 -10.95
CA GLN A 38 14.41 -2.00 -11.11
C GLN A 38 15.05 -1.80 -12.50
N THR A 39 14.25 -1.63 -13.55
CA THR A 39 14.74 -1.48 -14.93
C THR A 39 15.12 -0.05 -15.31
N THR A 40 14.61 0.95 -14.59
CA THR A 40 14.84 2.37 -14.87
C THR A 40 16.17 2.78 -14.27
N ASN A 41 17.27 2.25 -14.80
CA ASN A 41 18.60 2.79 -14.50
C ASN A 41 18.73 4.14 -15.25
N SER A 42 18.74 5.26 -14.52
CA SER A 42 19.34 6.57 -14.91
C SER A 42 18.42 7.76 -15.25
N ASN A 43 17.21 7.89 -14.72
CA ASN A 43 16.48 9.19 -14.80
C ASN A 43 15.81 9.53 -13.45
N GLU A 44 16.52 10.27 -12.58
CA GLU A 44 16.12 10.63 -11.21
C GLU A 44 14.67 11.13 -11.06
N SER A 45 14.15 11.87 -12.05
CA SER A 45 12.79 12.42 -11.98
C SER A 45 11.69 11.37 -12.19
N THR A 46 11.95 10.34 -13.00
CA THR A 46 10.95 9.29 -13.28
C THR A 46 10.90 8.29 -12.13
N ASP A 47 12.05 8.03 -11.52
CA ASP A 47 12.17 7.12 -10.38
C ASP A 47 11.41 7.65 -9.16
N HIS A 48 11.52 8.96 -8.88
CA HIS A 48 10.84 9.57 -7.75
C HIS A 48 9.31 9.43 -7.81
N HIS A 49 8.71 9.59 -8.99
CA HIS A 49 7.26 9.42 -9.17
C HIS A 49 6.81 7.97 -9.03
N ILE A 50 7.62 7.01 -9.50
CA ILE A 50 7.32 5.58 -9.35
C ILE A 50 7.39 5.19 -7.87
N ILE A 51 8.45 5.59 -7.17
CA ILE A 51 8.62 5.32 -5.74
C ILE A 51 7.50 5.96 -4.92
N THR A 52 7.16 7.22 -5.18
CA THR A 52 6.04 7.89 -4.50
C THR A 52 4.72 7.15 -4.72
N THR A 53 4.49 6.62 -5.91
CA THR A 53 3.30 5.81 -6.21
C THR A 53 3.31 4.48 -5.46
N ILE A 54 4.46 3.80 -5.39
CA ILE A 54 4.63 2.57 -4.60
C ILE A 54 4.34 2.82 -3.12
N VAL A 55 4.92 3.88 -2.55
CA VAL A 55 4.70 4.30 -1.17
C VAL A 55 3.22 4.57 -0.90
N SER A 56 2.54 5.31 -1.79
CA SER A 56 1.11 5.59 -1.65
C SER A 56 0.26 4.30 -1.65
N ILE A 57 0.56 3.34 -2.52
CA ILE A 57 -0.18 2.06 -2.59
C ILE A 57 0.00 1.27 -1.29
N ILE A 58 1.24 1.10 -0.83
CA ILE A 58 1.55 0.24 0.32
C ILE A 58 1.15 0.87 1.64
N SER A 59 1.33 2.19 1.79
CA SER A 59 0.94 2.92 3.00
C SER A 59 -0.57 2.98 3.23
N ASN A 60 -1.39 2.72 2.20
CA ASN A 60 -2.85 2.79 2.26
C ASN A 60 -3.36 4.08 2.93
N ASP A 61 -2.81 5.21 2.51
CA ASP A 61 -3.10 6.56 3.02
C ASP A 61 -2.81 6.80 4.52
N VAL A 62 -2.09 5.89 5.18
CA VAL A 62 -1.62 6.10 6.56
C VAL A 62 -0.35 6.93 6.54
N TYR A 63 -0.43 8.16 7.06
CA TYR A 63 0.69 9.11 7.06
C TYR A 63 1.95 8.58 7.75
N ALA A 64 1.81 7.94 8.92
CA ALA A 64 2.95 7.37 9.65
C ALA A 64 3.70 6.33 8.81
N SER A 65 2.96 5.51 8.07
CA SER A 65 3.50 4.49 7.17
C SER A 65 4.17 5.10 5.94
N GLN A 66 3.60 6.19 5.39
CA GLN A 66 4.25 6.94 4.31
C GLN A 66 5.60 7.49 4.78
N MET A 67 5.65 8.10 5.96
CA MET A 67 6.89 8.63 6.54
C MET A 67 7.92 7.53 6.77
N ALA A 68 7.52 6.41 7.35
CA ALA A 68 8.39 5.25 7.54
C ALA A 68 8.99 4.76 6.22
N LEU A 69 8.16 4.58 5.19
CA LEU A 69 8.62 4.11 3.88
C LEU A 69 9.56 5.10 3.18
N PHE A 70 9.31 6.42 3.28
CA PHE A 70 10.24 7.42 2.74
C PHE A 70 11.58 7.41 3.49
N GLN A 71 11.57 7.30 4.82
CA GLN A 71 12.80 7.20 5.60
C GLN A 71 13.59 5.92 5.27
N MET A 72 12.92 4.79 5.05
CA MET A 72 13.57 3.56 4.56
C MET A 72 14.17 3.76 3.17
N TYR A 73 13.45 4.39 2.25
CA TYR A 73 13.93 4.68 0.91
C TYR A 73 15.17 5.58 0.90
N GLU A 74 15.22 6.59 1.79
CA GLU A 74 16.39 7.46 1.93
C GLU A 74 17.59 6.77 2.58
N SER A 75 17.34 5.75 3.41
CA SER A 75 18.38 5.08 4.21
C SER A 75 18.95 3.81 3.57
N LEU A 76 18.28 3.25 2.56
CA LEU A 76 18.64 1.97 1.93
C LEU A 76 18.95 2.13 0.43
N PRO A 77 19.80 1.26 -0.14
CA PRO A 77 19.86 1.10 -1.58
C PRO A 77 18.48 0.76 -2.15
N VAL A 78 18.15 1.33 -3.31
CA VAL A 78 16.83 1.15 -3.97
C VAL A 78 16.44 -0.32 -4.08
N ASN A 79 17.40 -1.21 -4.40
CA ASN A 79 17.12 -2.65 -4.50
C ASN A 79 16.65 -3.26 -3.16
N GLN A 80 17.29 -2.90 -2.04
CA GLN A 80 16.89 -3.37 -0.71
C GLN A 80 15.52 -2.81 -0.32
N PHE A 81 15.27 -1.54 -0.62
CA PHE A 81 13.95 -0.94 -0.42
C PHE A 81 12.87 -1.68 -1.21
N LEU A 82 13.10 -1.98 -2.48
CA LEU A 82 12.13 -2.68 -3.32
C LEU A 82 11.87 -4.12 -2.86
N GLU A 83 12.87 -4.78 -2.27
CA GLU A 83 12.70 -6.10 -1.64
C GLU A 83 11.84 -6.03 -0.37
N ILE A 84 12.02 -4.98 0.45
CA ILE A 84 11.10 -4.71 1.58
C ILE A 84 9.68 -4.53 1.06
N ILE A 85 9.48 -3.68 0.04
CA ILE A 85 8.15 -3.45 -0.55
C ILE A 85 7.50 -4.76 -1.02
N ARG A 86 8.27 -5.63 -1.68
CA ARG A 86 7.80 -6.94 -2.12
C ARG A 86 7.42 -7.81 -0.92
N SER A 87 8.29 -7.89 0.09
CA SER A 87 8.01 -8.67 1.31
C SER A 87 6.77 -8.16 2.03
N CYS A 88 6.58 -6.85 2.16
CA CYS A 88 5.38 -6.25 2.73
C CYS A 88 4.12 -6.62 1.94
N HIS A 89 4.19 -6.63 0.61
CA HIS A 89 3.06 -7.04 -0.23
C HIS A 89 2.76 -8.54 -0.07
N ASP A 90 3.77 -9.40 -0.07
CA ASP A 90 3.61 -10.86 0.04
C ASP A 90 3.02 -11.28 1.39
N HIS A 91 3.41 -10.60 2.46
CA HIS A 91 2.87 -10.80 3.81
C HIS A 91 1.61 -9.96 4.09
N GLN A 92 1.08 -9.25 3.09
CA GLN A 92 -0.13 -8.42 3.20
C GLN A 92 -0.07 -7.35 4.30
N LEU A 93 1.11 -6.79 4.54
CA LEU A 93 1.31 -5.71 5.52
C LEU A 93 0.65 -4.43 5.03
N ALA A 94 -0.53 -4.15 5.55
CA ALA A 94 -1.23 -2.88 5.32
C ALA A 94 -0.52 -1.73 6.05
N GLY A 95 -0.81 -0.49 5.62
CA GLY A 95 -0.30 0.75 6.21
C GLY A 95 0.01 0.69 7.71
N PRO A 96 -0.98 0.47 8.60
CA PRO A 96 -0.74 0.49 10.05
C PRO A 96 0.37 -0.46 10.51
N HIS A 97 0.47 -1.68 9.95
CA HIS A 97 1.54 -2.64 10.28
C HIS A 97 2.91 -2.05 10.01
N LEU A 98 3.07 -1.27 8.94
CA LEU A 98 4.35 -0.65 8.59
C LEU A 98 4.77 0.44 9.57
N ALA A 99 3.80 1.18 10.11
CA ALA A 99 4.07 2.17 11.15
C ALA A 99 4.57 1.48 12.43
N TRP A 100 3.91 0.39 12.84
CA TRP A 100 4.31 -0.39 14.00
C TRP A 100 5.63 -1.14 13.80
N LEU A 101 5.87 -1.68 12.61
CA LEU A 101 7.15 -2.30 12.23
C LEU A 101 8.30 -1.28 12.34
N TRP A 102 8.07 -0.05 11.88
CA TRP A 102 9.04 1.03 11.97
C TRP A 102 9.34 1.42 13.42
N GLU A 103 8.30 1.46 14.26
CA GLU A 103 8.45 1.72 15.69
C GLU A 103 9.16 0.58 16.42
N TYR A 104 8.81 -0.67 16.13
CA TYR A 104 9.43 -1.88 16.69
C TYR A 104 10.94 -1.90 16.41
N THR A 105 11.32 -1.55 15.18
CA THR A 105 12.73 -1.43 14.75
C THR A 105 13.39 -0.12 15.16
N LYS A 106 12.68 0.75 15.89
CA LYS A 106 13.17 2.05 16.38
C LYS A 106 13.70 2.95 15.27
N GLY A 107 13.11 2.86 14.09
CA GLY A 107 13.52 3.63 12.92
C GLY A 107 14.79 3.14 12.24
N ASP A 108 15.18 1.87 12.43
CA ASP A 108 16.33 1.28 11.76
C ASP A 108 15.89 0.51 10.50
N ALA A 109 16.15 1.11 9.33
CA ALA A 109 15.80 0.52 8.04
C ALA A 109 16.58 -0.78 7.73
N GLN A 110 17.80 -0.94 8.24
CA GLN A 110 18.56 -2.18 8.08
C GLN A 110 18.00 -3.29 8.96
N ALA A 111 17.53 -2.95 10.17
CA ALA A 111 16.81 -3.90 11.01
C ALA A 111 15.52 -4.39 10.34
N VAL A 112 14.77 -3.50 9.68
CA VAL A 112 13.58 -3.86 8.89
C VAL A 112 13.94 -4.81 7.76
N TYR A 113 14.98 -4.49 6.97
CA TYR A 113 15.45 -5.35 5.88
C TYR A 113 15.84 -6.75 6.38
N ARG A 114 16.58 -6.82 7.50
CA ARG A 114 16.96 -8.10 8.12
C ARG A 114 15.74 -8.92 8.56
N LEU A 115 14.76 -8.28 9.21
CA LEU A 115 13.57 -8.93 9.73
C LEU A 115 12.66 -9.47 8.62
N LEU A 116 12.49 -8.69 7.54
CA LEU A 116 11.55 -9.03 6.47
C LEU A 116 12.16 -9.79 5.30
N VAL A 117 13.48 -9.73 5.10
CA VAL A 117 14.16 -10.24 3.88
C VAL A 117 15.35 -11.13 4.22
N ASP A 118 16.37 -10.62 4.91
CA ASP A 118 17.73 -11.19 4.95
C ASP A 118 17.96 -12.30 6.00
N GLY A 119 16.89 -12.83 6.60
CA GLY A 119 16.99 -14.06 7.39
C GLY A 119 16.95 -13.88 8.91
N ALA A 120 15.98 -13.13 9.42
CA ALA A 120 15.60 -13.26 10.82
C ALA A 120 15.24 -14.70 11.19
N THR A 121 15.53 -15.06 12.43
CA THR A 121 15.16 -16.35 12.99
C THR A 121 13.64 -16.49 13.04
N GLU A 122 13.12 -17.72 13.01
CA GLU A 122 11.68 -17.96 13.10
C GLU A 122 11.09 -17.39 14.40
N ASP A 123 11.84 -17.44 15.50
CA ASP A 123 11.42 -16.84 16.78
C ASP A 123 11.30 -15.31 16.70
N GLU A 124 12.27 -14.63 16.07
CA GLU A 124 12.19 -13.17 15.85
C GLU A 124 11.01 -12.80 14.94
N LYS A 125 10.75 -13.60 13.90
CA LYS A 125 9.60 -13.38 13.02
C LYS A 125 8.28 -13.58 13.74
N ASN A 126 8.15 -14.63 14.54
CA ASN A 126 6.94 -14.87 15.34
C ASN A 126 6.69 -13.71 16.31
N GLN A 127 7.73 -13.25 17.01
CA GLN A 127 7.61 -12.08 17.90
C GLN A 127 7.20 -10.80 17.15
N LEU A 128 7.74 -10.60 15.94
CA LEU A 128 7.34 -9.48 15.10
C LEU A 128 5.86 -9.60 14.70
N TRP A 129 5.41 -10.77 14.24
CA TRP A 129 4.03 -10.97 13.81
C TRP A 129 3.04 -10.82 14.96
N ASP A 130 3.33 -11.41 16.11
CA ASP A 130 2.52 -11.24 17.32
C ASP A 130 2.39 -9.76 17.71
N HIS A 131 3.51 -9.02 17.67
CA HIS A 131 3.51 -7.59 17.96
C HIS A 131 2.67 -6.78 16.96
N LEU A 132 2.79 -7.08 15.66
CA LEU A 132 2.03 -6.37 14.64
C LEU A 132 0.53 -6.66 14.73
N ASP A 133 0.14 -7.91 15.00
CA ASP A 133 -1.25 -8.31 15.16
C ASP A 133 -1.88 -7.65 16.40
N ASP A 134 -1.22 -7.70 17.55
CA ASP A 134 -1.68 -7.06 18.79
C ASP A 134 -1.99 -5.56 18.57
N HIS A 135 -1.10 -4.85 17.87
CA HIS A 135 -1.25 -3.43 17.62
C HIS A 135 -2.32 -3.10 16.58
N VAL A 136 -2.55 -3.99 15.61
CA VAL A 136 -3.64 -3.81 14.64
C VAL A 136 -5.00 -4.11 15.26
N GLU A 137 -5.10 -5.12 16.13
CA GLU A 137 -6.31 -5.37 16.90
C GLU A 137 -6.68 -4.17 17.78
N LEU A 138 -5.71 -3.59 18.48
CA LEU A 138 -5.91 -2.37 19.26
C LEU A 138 -6.36 -1.20 18.36
N HIS A 139 -5.69 -0.97 17.24
CA HIS A 139 -6.08 0.09 16.31
C HIS A 139 -7.49 -0.11 15.76
N GLN A 140 -7.92 -1.34 15.48
CA GLN A 140 -9.28 -1.63 15.04
C GLN A 140 -10.31 -1.47 16.17
N ALA A 141 -10.00 -1.94 17.38
CA ALA A 141 -10.88 -1.83 18.55
C ALA A 141 -11.15 -0.37 18.93
N PHE A 142 -10.14 0.50 18.84
CA PHE A 142 -10.26 1.92 19.19
C PHE A 142 -10.61 2.82 17.99
N GLY A 143 -10.25 2.44 16.77
CA GLY A 143 -10.59 3.17 15.54
C GLY A 143 -12.00 2.86 15.00
N GLY A 144 -12.58 1.72 15.38
CA GLY A 144 -13.94 1.31 14.99
C GLY A 144 -15.08 2.09 15.66
N ALA A 145 -14.80 2.81 16.75
CA ALA A 145 -15.80 3.62 17.45
C ALA A 145 -16.25 4.86 16.65
N ASP A 146 -15.44 5.35 15.70
CA ASP A 146 -15.75 6.55 14.92
C ASP A 146 -16.50 6.29 13.60
N VAL A 147 -16.69 5.03 13.19
CA VAL A 147 -17.34 4.70 11.91
C VAL A 147 -18.87 4.64 12.04
N VAL A 148 -19.42 4.53 13.26
CA VAL A 148 -20.89 4.45 13.46
C VAL A 148 -21.60 5.81 13.34
N ASN A 149 -20.88 6.94 13.29
CA ASN A 149 -21.50 8.28 13.25
C ASN A 149 -21.47 9.00 11.88
N LYS A 150 -21.20 8.30 10.76
CA LYS A 150 -21.33 8.87 9.41
C LYS A 150 -22.52 8.33 8.61
N THR A 151 -23.58 7.88 9.30
CA THR A 151 -24.86 7.57 8.65
C THR A 151 -26.02 8.27 9.34
N LYS A 152 -25.99 9.62 9.35
CA LYS A 152 -27.17 10.49 9.40
C LYS A 152 -26.72 11.96 9.38
N ARG A 153 -26.72 12.57 8.20
CA ARG A 153 -27.15 13.96 7.97
C ARG A 153 -27.40 14.16 6.49
#